data_AF-A0A1V6GFV5-F1
#
_entry.id   AF-A0A1V6GFV5-F1
#
_cell.length_a   1.000
_cell.length_b   1.000
_cell.length_c   1.000
_cell.angle_alpha   90.00
_cell.angle_beta   90.00
_cell.angle_gamma   90.00
#
_symmetry.space_group_name_H-M   'P 1'
#
loop_
_entity.id
_entity.type
_entity.pdbx_description
1 polymer ?
#
loop_
_entity_poly.entity_id
_entity_poly.type
_entity_poly.pdbx_seq_one_letter_code
_entity_poly.pdbx_strand_id
1 'polypeptide(L)'
;MADEGSGLRCLSFHETNEWAPAVTHDGNLLWTRWDYIDRHGCVAHHPWTTTPDGRTPRPVHGNYSYRPRRADMELDTRPVPGSHLLIATAAPHHGQAFGSLVVVDPRAADDDAMGPVRRFTPDAGFPESQKGSQTYGTAWPLNDTYVLCAYEPVEVKGAGQRHLFGLYLVDAFGNKELIYRDPGIACLNPVPLRATPCPPVIPEQRQPAAASRGEATVTITDVYASRLPWPDGTRITALRVWQLYPLSVASAEVTHNIGLQLPEGFDSINMARAVLGSVPVEADGSAHFTAPSGVELFFQALDAEGCAVQSMRSATAFVPGERAACVGCHEPQHAAPARPPSATPLALRRPPSRLAPGPEGSRPFSFPRLVQPVLAARCAACHAEAIRNAAPGQPTPPRLDAEVVEHRVKGWMNTTTRYTAAYLSLAQRYGFTAYGAGHDWLSPRFYRTFPGTFGARAAPLYAHLKKGHKGVTLSADDWQRIIIWLDSVCQFYGVYEKEGGATQLAGGVAHPTLE
;
A
#
# COMPACT_ATOMS: atom_id res chain seq x y z
N MET A 1 -28.42 -0.84 -5.63
CA MET A 1 -29.08 -1.62 -4.58
C MET A 1 -30.57 -1.51 -4.84
N ALA A 2 -31.30 -2.62 -4.80
CA ALA A 2 -32.76 -2.56 -4.79
C ALA A 2 -33.24 -2.20 -3.38
N ASP A 3 -34.48 -1.74 -3.26
CA ASP A 3 -35.08 -1.31 -1.98
C ASP A 3 -35.07 -2.42 -0.91
N GLU A 4 -35.05 -3.68 -1.33
CA GLU A 4 -34.95 -4.88 -0.49
C GLU A 4 -33.52 -5.22 -0.01
N GLY A 5 -32.53 -4.36 -0.30
CA GLY A 5 -31.13 -4.58 0.08
C GLY A 5 -30.36 -5.53 -0.83
N SER A 6 -30.97 -6.03 -1.91
CA SER A 6 -30.30 -6.84 -2.92
C SER A 6 -29.42 -5.99 -3.86
N GLY A 7 -28.47 -6.62 -4.55
CA GLY A 7 -27.58 -5.93 -5.49
C GLY A 7 -26.54 -5.03 -4.82
N LEU A 8 -26.12 -5.36 -3.60
CA LEU A 8 -24.90 -4.82 -3.00
C LEU A 8 -23.69 -5.27 -3.81
N ARG A 9 -22.73 -4.36 -4.01
CA ARG A 9 -21.49 -4.64 -4.73
C ARG A 9 -20.30 -4.03 -4.03
N CYS A 10 -19.18 -4.75 -4.05
CA CYS A 10 -17.90 -4.22 -3.61
C CYS A 10 -17.34 -3.25 -4.66
N LEU A 11 -16.98 -2.03 -4.23
CA LEU A 11 -16.41 -0.98 -5.08
C LEU A 11 -14.89 -0.90 -4.98
N SER A 12 -14.32 -1.27 -3.83
CA SER A 12 -12.89 -1.26 -3.57
C SER A 12 -12.47 -2.58 -2.96
N PHE A 13 -11.35 -3.12 -3.41
CA PHE A 13 -10.83 -4.43 -3.01
C PHE A 13 -9.58 -4.29 -2.13
N HIS A 14 -9.36 -3.09 -1.60
CA HIS A 14 -8.26 -2.75 -0.70
C HIS A 14 -8.29 -3.68 0.53
N GLU A 15 -7.15 -4.23 0.89
CA GLU A 15 -6.95 -5.17 1.99
C GLU A 15 -7.21 -4.63 3.40
N THR A 16 -7.18 -3.31 3.59
CA THR A 16 -7.36 -2.67 4.89
C THR A 16 -8.51 -1.65 4.90
N ASN A 17 -8.54 -0.80 5.93
CA ASN A 17 -9.68 0.03 6.26
C ASN A 17 -9.91 1.19 5.29
N GLU A 18 -11.18 1.33 4.90
CA GLU A 18 -11.70 2.42 4.09
C GLU A 18 -13.03 2.89 4.70
N TRP A 19 -13.20 4.20 4.93
CA TRP A 19 -14.37 4.72 5.63
C TRP A 19 -14.69 6.18 5.29
N ALA A 20 -15.82 6.66 5.83
CA ALA A 20 -16.36 8.01 5.67
C ALA A 20 -16.54 8.43 4.19
N PRO A 21 -17.31 7.66 3.38
CA PRO A 21 -17.53 8.01 1.99
C PRO A 21 -18.38 9.30 1.86
N ALA A 22 -18.04 10.11 0.87
CA ALA A 22 -18.78 11.29 0.42
C ALA A 22 -18.87 11.28 -1.12
N VAL A 23 -19.79 12.08 -1.66
CA VAL A 23 -19.92 12.28 -3.11
C VAL A 23 -19.36 13.66 -3.46
N THR A 24 -18.45 13.73 -4.42
CA THR A 24 -17.86 14.97 -4.90
C THR A 24 -18.80 15.68 -5.88
N HIS A 25 -18.56 16.98 -6.14
CA HIS A 25 -19.42 17.78 -7.02
C HIS A 25 -19.44 17.29 -8.48
N ASP A 26 -18.43 16.53 -8.90
CA ASP A 26 -18.32 15.91 -10.23
C ASP A 26 -18.89 14.49 -10.30
N GLY A 27 -19.49 13.99 -9.20
CA GLY A 27 -20.16 12.70 -9.15
C GLY A 27 -19.27 11.51 -8.80
N ASN A 28 -17.97 11.73 -8.53
CA ASN A 28 -17.11 10.69 -7.97
C ASN A 28 -17.42 10.41 -6.50
N LEU A 29 -16.92 9.28 -6.01
CA LEU A 29 -16.88 8.96 -4.58
C LEU A 29 -15.54 9.41 -4.01
N LEU A 30 -15.56 9.82 -2.75
CA LEU A 30 -14.41 10.26 -1.95
C LEU A 30 -14.45 9.52 -0.62
N TRP A 31 -13.35 8.96 -0.14
CA TRP A 31 -13.28 8.30 1.18
C TRP A 31 -11.86 8.37 1.72
N THR A 32 -11.66 8.02 2.99
CA THR A 32 -10.31 7.86 3.56
C THR A 32 -9.88 6.41 3.46
N ARG A 33 -8.67 6.17 2.97
CA ARG A 33 -8.04 4.83 2.90
C ARG A 33 -6.80 4.80 3.78
N TRP A 34 -6.61 3.70 4.49
CA TRP A 34 -5.34 3.35 5.13
C TRP A 34 -4.45 2.57 4.16
N ASP A 35 -3.15 2.85 4.09
CA ASP A 35 -2.25 2.15 3.14
C ASP A 35 -0.99 1.64 3.86
N TYR A 36 -0.95 0.34 4.10
CA TYR A 36 0.13 -0.33 4.83
C TYR A 36 1.13 -1.06 3.95
N ILE A 37 0.99 -0.98 2.63
CA ILE A 37 1.73 -1.83 1.70
C ILE A 37 3.21 -1.47 1.71
N ASP A 38 3.98 -2.28 2.45
CA ASP A 38 5.37 -2.05 2.80
C ASP A 38 5.59 -0.67 3.43
N ARG A 39 4.64 -0.17 4.24
CA ARG A 39 4.64 1.14 4.89
C ARG A 39 4.56 0.99 6.41
N HIS A 40 4.65 2.12 7.10
CA HIS A 40 4.50 2.20 8.53
C HIS A 40 3.04 2.41 8.95
N GLY A 41 2.73 2.12 10.22
CA GLY A 41 1.37 2.15 10.78
C GLY A 41 0.69 3.52 10.79
N CYS A 42 1.46 4.62 10.80
CA CYS A 42 0.93 5.92 11.23
C CYS A 42 0.53 6.91 10.12
N VAL A 43 1.01 6.81 8.86
CA VAL A 43 0.69 7.80 7.80
C VAL A 43 0.20 7.13 6.53
N ALA A 44 -0.06 7.94 5.50
CA ALA A 44 -0.67 7.57 4.22
C ALA A 44 -2.17 7.23 4.36
N HIS A 45 -2.78 7.72 5.44
CA HIS A 45 -4.20 7.57 5.76
C HIS A 45 -5.03 8.77 5.28
N HIS A 46 -5.09 8.96 3.96
CA HIS A 46 -5.55 10.22 3.34
C HIS A 46 -6.75 9.99 2.41
N PRO A 47 -7.36 11.06 1.84
CA PRO A 47 -8.52 10.91 0.98
C PRO A 47 -8.17 10.32 -0.38
N TRP A 48 -9.04 9.44 -0.88
CA TRP A 48 -8.99 8.80 -2.20
C TRP A 48 -10.30 9.03 -2.94
N THR A 49 -10.24 8.99 -4.27
CA THR A 49 -11.40 9.10 -5.14
C THR A 49 -11.52 7.95 -6.12
N THR A 50 -12.75 7.62 -6.52
CA THR A 50 -13.10 6.58 -7.50
C THR A 50 -14.45 6.92 -8.11
N THR A 51 -14.71 6.37 -9.28
CA THR A 51 -16.04 6.47 -9.89
C THR A 51 -17.09 5.66 -9.11
N PRO A 52 -18.40 5.98 -9.20
CA PRO A 52 -19.47 5.24 -8.52
C PRO A 52 -19.57 3.74 -8.84
N ASP A 53 -18.85 3.26 -9.87
CA ASP A 53 -18.73 1.85 -10.23
C ASP A 53 -17.41 1.17 -9.82
N GLY A 54 -16.56 1.91 -9.11
CA GLY A 54 -15.32 1.41 -8.49
C GLY A 54 -14.09 1.46 -9.40
N ARG A 55 -14.18 2.08 -10.58
CA ARG A 55 -13.03 2.23 -11.49
C ARG A 55 -12.14 3.38 -11.07
N THR A 56 -10.85 3.21 -11.38
CA THR A 56 -9.82 4.28 -11.27
C THR A 56 -9.70 4.86 -9.85
N PRO A 57 -9.44 4.04 -8.82
CA PRO A 57 -9.10 4.57 -7.50
C PRO A 57 -7.80 5.40 -7.55
N ARG A 58 -7.84 6.63 -7.04
CA ARG A 58 -6.70 7.57 -7.04
C ARG A 58 -6.57 8.28 -5.69
N PRO A 59 -5.35 8.45 -5.16
CA PRO A 59 -5.16 9.29 -3.97
C PRO A 59 -5.39 10.76 -4.36
N VAL A 60 -6.06 11.51 -3.50
CA VAL A 60 -6.24 12.96 -3.69
C VAL A 60 -4.92 13.68 -3.40
N HIS A 61 -4.27 13.35 -2.29
CA HIS A 61 -2.92 13.82 -1.92
C HIS A 61 -2.40 13.02 -0.70
N GLY A 62 -1.19 13.32 -0.25
CA GLY A 62 -0.71 12.98 1.10
C GLY A 62 0.02 11.64 1.24
N ASN A 63 -0.05 10.76 0.25
CA ASN A 63 0.50 9.39 0.32
C ASN A 63 2.02 9.29 0.49
N TYR A 64 2.77 10.38 0.35
CA TYR A 64 4.21 10.41 0.58
C TYR A 64 4.66 11.42 1.63
N SER A 65 3.71 11.93 2.42
CA SER A 65 3.97 13.01 3.37
C SER A 65 4.90 12.59 4.49
N TYR A 66 5.82 13.48 4.85
CA TYR A 66 6.65 13.27 6.03
C TYR A 66 5.80 13.45 7.28
N ARG A 67 5.79 12.44 8.15
CA ARG A 67 4.98 12.41 9.38
C ARG A 67 4.96 13.74 10.15
N PRO A 68 6.11 14.36 10.54
CA PRO A 68 6.08 15.59 11.34
C PRO A 68 5.49 16.81 10.59
N ARG A 69 5.37 16.75 9.27
CA ARG A 69 4.94 17.87 8.43
C ARG A 69 3.44 17.89 8.14
N ARG A 70 2.71 16.80 8.41
CA ARG A 70 1.27 16.67 8.12
C ARG A 70 0.53 15.93 9.23
N ALA A 71 -0.78 15.83 9.10
CA ALA A 71 -1.57 14.92 9.91
C ALA A 71 -1.22 13.46 9.58
N ASP A 72 -1.35 12.59 10.58
CA ASP A 72 -1.20 11.14 10.40
C ASP A 72 -2.36 10.60 9.52
N MET A 73 -3.57 11.15 9.73
CA MET A 73 -4.76 10.80 8.97
C MET A 73 -5.64 12.03 8.66
N GLU A 74 -6.37 11.95 7.54
CA GLU A 74 -7.44 12.90 7.19
C GLU A 74 -8.76 12.14 6.99
N LEU A 75 -9.77 12.48 7.79
CA LEU A 75 -11.07 11.81 7.88
C LEU A 75 -12.22 12.72 7.48
N ASP A 76 -13.40 12.13 7.28
CA ASP A 76 -14.66 12.86 7.13
C ASP A 76 -14.57 13.93 6.04
N THR A 77 -13.85 13.60 4.96
CA THR A 77 -13.53 14.57 3.92
C THR A 77 -14.79 14.87 3.11
N ARG A 78 -15.12 16.15 2.95
CA ARG A 78 -16.31 16.61 2.24
C ARG A 78 -15.98 17.70 1.24
N PRO A 79 -16.66 17.75 0.08
CA PRO A 79 -16.50 18.84 -0.86
C PRO A 79 -17.10 20.14 -0.28
N VAL A 80 -16.37 21.25 -0.44
CA VAL A 80 -16.83 22.57 -0.03
C VAL A 80 -17.80 23.11 -1.10
N PRO A 81 -19.06 23.46 -0.75
CA PRO A 81 -20.04 23.95 -1.72
C PRO A 81 -19.53 25.16 -2.53
N GLY A 82 -19.79 25.17 -3.83
CA GLY A 82 -19.44 26.28 -4.72
C GLY A 82 -17.94 26.41 -5.04
N SER A 83 -17.13 25.40 -4.73
CA SER A 83 -15.68 25.44 -4.97
C SER A 83 -15.12 24.05 -5.35
N HIS A 84 -13.84 24.00 -5.71
CA HIS A 84 -13.10 22.74 -5.90
C HIS A 84 -12.42 22.22 -4.63
N LEU A 85 -12.53 22.96 -3.52
CA LEU A 85 -11.87 22.63 -2.27
C LEU A 85 -12.59 21.51 -1.54
N LEU A 86 -11.84 20.79 -0.72
CA LEU A 86 -12.38 19.83 0.25
C LEU A 86 -12.09 20.34 1.67
N ILE A 87 -12.87 19.87 2.64
CA ILE A 87 -12.56 20.02 4.06
C ILE A 87 -12.46 18.64 4.69
N ALA A 88 -11.48 18.44 5.58
CA ALA A 88 -11.25 17.19 6.29
C ALA A 88 -10.97 17.44 7.78
N THR A 89 -11.15 16.40 8.58
CA THR A 89 -10.66 16.34 9.97
C THR A 89 -9.28 15.68 10.00
N ALA A 90 -8.25 16.44 10.36
CA ALA A 90 -6.89 15.97 10.55
C ALA A 90 -6.75 15.23 11.89
N ALA A 91 -6.88 13.91 11.86
CA ALA A 91 -7.01 13.02 13.00
C ALA A 91 -5.68 12.29 13.35
N PRO A 92 -5.53 11.79 14.60
CA PRO A 92 -4.46 10.87 14.99
C PRO A 92 -4.63 9.49 14.33
N HIS A 93 -3.57 8.69 14.27
CA HIS A 93 -3.70 7.26 13.95
C HIS A 93 -4.17 6.45 15.17
N HIS A 94 -3.68 6.74 16.38
CA HIS A 94 -4.04 6.06 17.65
C HIS A 94 -4.88 6.94 18.58
N GLY A 95 -6.03 7.41 18.10
CA GLY A 95 -6.94 8.21 18.92
C GLY A 95 -8.37 8.23 18.44
N GLN A 96 -9.10 9.26 18.85
CA GLN A 96 -10.44 9.53 18.34
C GLN A 96 -10.33 10.10 16.92
N ALA A 97 -11.37 9.93 16.11
CA ALA A 97 -11.52 10.50 14.76
C ALA A 97 -11.70 12.04 14.78
N PHE A 98 -10.91 12.74 15.59
CA PHE A 98 -11.01 14.16 15.90
C PHE A 98 -9.62 14.79 15.87
N GLY A 99 -9.57 16.07 15.51
CA GLY A 99 -8.36 16.88 15.41
C GLY A 99 -8.63 18.16 14.67
N SER A 100 -7.59 18.88 14.24
CA SER A 100 -7.76 20.13 13.51
C SER A 100 -8.63 19.94 12.26
N LEU A 101 -9.42 20.93 11.88
CA LEU A 101 -10.03 20.97 10.56
C LEU A 101 -9.03 21.54 9.56
N VAL A 102 -8.97 20.96 8.37
CA VAL A 102 -8.09 21.37 7.27
C VAL A 102 -8.87 21.51 5.98
N VAL A 103 -8.48 22.48 5.16
CA VAL A 103 -8.96 22.64 3.78
C VAL A 103 -7.91 22.05 2.84
N VAL A 104 -8.36 21.26 1.89
CA VAL A 104 -7.54 20.61 0.86
C VAL A 104 -7.85 21.24 -0.49
N ASP A 105 -6.83 21.65 -1.23
CA ASP A 105 -6.92 21.97 -2.65
C ASP A 105 -6.40 20.79 -3.49
N PRO A 106 -7.29 19.98 -4.11
CA PRO A 106 -6.88 18.83 -4.92
C PRO A 106 -6.21 19.20 -6.25
N ARG A 107 -6.14 20.49 -6.60
CA ARG A 107 -5.46 20.99 -7.80
C ARG A 107 -4.07 21.53 -7.51
N ALA A 108 -3.72 21.72 -6.24
CA ALA A 108 -2.40 22.17 -5.84
C ALA A 108 -1.39 21.01 -5.88
N ALA A 109 -0.16 21.30 -6.29
CA ALA A 109 0.89 20.29 -6.33
C ALA A 109 1.23 19.80 -4.92
N ASP A 110 1.28 18.47 -4.75
CA ASP A 110 1.72 17.86 -3.49
C ASP A 110 3.25 17.89 -3.36
N ASP A 111 3.71 18.70 -2.41
CA ASP A 111 5.10 18.87 -1.98
C ASP A 111 5.50 17.91 -0.86
N ASP A 112 4.67 16.90 -0.59
CA ASP A 112 4.79 15.94 0.50
C ASP A 112 4.70 16.61 1.91
N ALA A 113 4.14 17.83 1.99
CA ALA A 113 4.01 18.59 3.24
C ALA A 113 3.09 19.83 3.12
N MET A 114 1.84 19.87 3.54
CA MET A 114 0.99 21.08 3.54
C MET A 114 0.81 21.89 2.23
N GLY A 115 1.52 21.69 1.11
CA GLY A 115 1.31 22.47 -0.13
C GLY A 115 -0.16 22.53 -0.59
N PRO A 116 -0.85 21.38 -0.72
CA PRO A 116 -2.29 21.31 -0.98
C PRO A 116 -3.18 21.48 0.25
N VAL A 117 -2.64 21.71 1.45
CA VAL A 117 -3.43 21.69 2.70
C VAL A 117 -3.23 22.94 3.54
N ARG A 118 -4.34 23.60 3.89
CA ARG A 118 -4.37 24.75 4.79
C ARG A 118 -5.12 24.39 6.06
N ARG A 119 -4.60 24.81 7.21
CA ARG A 119 -5.33 24.69 8.49
C ARG A 119 -6.55 25.62 8.47
N PHE A 120 -7.73 25.07 8.75
CA PHE A 120 -8.95 25.84 8.97
C PHE A 120 -9.07 26.25 10.44
N THR A 121 -8.68 25.37 11.36
CA THR A 121 -8.62 25.64 12.81
C THR A 121 -7.16 25.58 13.30
N PRO A 122 -6.35 26.63 13.07
CA PRO A 122 -4.92 26.62 13.39
C PRO A 122 -4.62 26.64 14.90
N ASP A 123 -5.60 26.95 15.73
CA ASP A 123 -5.53 26.93 17.20
C ASP A 123 -5.43 25.51 17.79
N ALA A 124 -5.78 24.48 17.01
CA ALA A 124 -5.46 23.09 17.32
C ALA A 124 -4.31 22.58 16.45
N GLY A 125 -3.20 22.14 17.06
CA GLY A 125 -2.14 21.41 16.36
C GLY A 125 -2.59 20.02 15.91
N PHE A 126 -1.81 19.34 15.05
CA PHE A 126 -2.15 17.96 14.68
C PHE A 126 -1.92 17.00 15.86
N PRO A 127 -2.91 16.15 16.21
CA PRO A 127 -2.89 15.32 17.42
C PRO A 127 -1.60 14.54 17.66
N GLU A 128 -1.19 13.66 16.74
CA GLU A 128 -0.04 12.76 16.95
C GLU A 128 1.26 13.29 16.36
N SER A 129 1.23 13.76 15.12
CA SER A 129 2.43 14.24 14.44
C SER A 129 3.01 15.51 15.05
N GLN A 130 2.21 16.28 15.78
CA GLN A 130 2.60 17.57 16.35
C GLN A 130 2.19 17.74 17.82
N LYS A 131 1.77 16.66 18.51
CA LYS A 131 1.31 16.68 19.91
C LYS A 131 0.16 17.66 20.16
N GLY A 132 -0.70 17.84 19.17
CA GLY A 132 -1.85 18.73 19.21
C GLY A 132 -3.06 18.10 19.90
N SER A 133 -4.25 18.54 19.52
CA SER A 133 -5.50 18.19 20.20
C SER A 133 -6.55 17.61 19.28
N GLN A 134 -7.38 16.72 19.83
CA GLN A 134 -8.49 16.04 19.15
C GLN A 134 -9.80 16.81 19.38
N THR A 135 -9.74 18.14 19.27
CA THR A 135 -10.78 19.04 19.78
C THR A 135 -11.89 19.37 18.77
N TYR A 136 -11.66 19.17 17.47
CA TYR A 136 -12.68 19.35 16.42
C TYR A 136 -12.93 18.03 15.68
N GLY A 137 -14.08 17.88 15.04
CA GLY A 137 -14.33 16.74 14.17
C GLY A 137 -15.64 16.82 13.41
N THR A 138 -15.87 15.86 12.52
CA THR A 138 -17.13 15.71 11.77
C THR A 138 -17.55 16.98 11.02
N ALA A 139 -16.60 17.64 10.36
CA ALA A 139 -16.83 18.92 9.70
C ALA A 139 -17.86 18.82 8.56
N TRP A 140 -18.77 19.79 8.50
CA TRP A 140 -19.73 19.98 7.42
C TRP A 140 -19.63 21.40 6.85
N PRO A 141 -19.06 21.57 5.64
CA PRO A 141 -18.86 22.89 5.06
C PRO A 141 -20.20 23.49 4.55
N LEU A 142 -20.49 24.72 4.99
CA LEU A 142 -21.57 25.51 4.40
C LEU A 142 -21.09 26.24 3.14
N ASN A 143 -19.88 26.78 3.20
CA ASN A 143 -19.08 27.36 2.11
C ASN A 143 -17.58 27.36 2.52
N ASP A 144 -16.74 28.14 1.84
CA ASP A 144 -15.29 28.26 2.13
C ASP A 144 -14.95 29.02 3.41
N THR A 145 -15.93 29.72 3.99
CA THR A 145 -15.78 30.59 5.15
C THR A 145 -16.38 29.97 6.40
N TYR A 146 -17.52 29.27 6.29
CA TYR A 146 -18.31 28.76 7.41
C TYR A 146 -18.47 27.25 7.39
N VAL A 147 -18.23 26.61 8.54
CA VAL A 147 -18.26 25.16 8.73
C VAL A 147 -19.03 24.85 10.01
N LEU A 148 -19.97 23.90 9.93
CA LEU A 148 -20.52 23.26 11.12
C LEU A 148 -19.60 22.14 11.56
N CYS A 149 -19.29 22.01 12.84
CA CYS A 149 -18.50 20.88 13.34
C CYS A 149 -18.88 20.50 14.76
N ALA A 150 -18.45 19.30 15.16
CA ALA A 150 -18.35 18.95 16.57
C ALA A 150 -17.11 19.62 17.17
N TYR A 151 -17.27 20.29 18.31
CA TYR A 151 -16.19 21.00 19.00
C TYR A 151 -16.35 20.93 20.53
N GLU A 152 -15.22 20.89 21.22
CA GLU A 152 -15.11 20.99 22.67
C GLU A 152 -14.26 22.22 23.05
N PRO A 153 -14.72 23.20 23.85
CA PRO A 153 -13.91 24.36 24.25
C PRO A 153 -12.82 24.05 25.28
N VAL A 154 -12.30 22.81 25.28
CA VAL A 154 -11.12 22.40 26.04
C VAL A 154 -10.21 21.53 25.17
N GLU A 155 -8.93 21.50 25.51
CA GLU A 155 -7.97 20.64 24.83
C GLU A 155 -8.32 19.16 25.08
N VAL A 156 -8.54 18.41 23.99
CA VAL A 156 -8.82 16.97 24.05
C VAL A 156 -7.55 16.21 23.70
N LYS A 157 -7.11 15.30 24.58
CA LYS A 157 -5.90 14.48 24.38
C LYS A 157 -6.20 13.00 24.60
N GLY A 158 -5.88 12.19 23.60
CA GLY A 158 -6.01 10.72 23.66
C GLY A 158 -7.46 10.22 23.62
N ALA A 159 -7.63 8.90 23.64
CA ALA A 159 -8.94 8.26 23.49
C ALA A 159 -9.67 7.91 24.81
N GLY A 160 -8.99 8.01 25.96
CA GLY A 160 -9.48 7.50 27.25
C GLY A 160 -10.44 8.43 28.01
N GLN A 161 -10.63 9.66 27.56
CA GLN A 161 -11.48 10.65 28.22
C GLN A 161 -12.83 10.78 27.52
N ARG A 162 -13.91 10.82 28.31
CA ARG A 162 -15.26 11.11 27.80
C ARG A 162 -15.42 12.61 27.65
N HIS A 163 -15.51 13.07 26.41
CA HIS A 163 -15.81 14.47 26.07
C HIS A 163 -17.24 14.60 25.55
N LEU A 164 -17.89 15.72 25.87
CA LEU A 164 -19.26 16.02 25.48
C LEU A 164 -19.22 17.15 24.45
N PHE A 165 -18.79 16.78 23.25
CA PHE A 165 -18.74 17.70 22.10
C PHE A 165 -20.09 18.40 21.89
N GLY A 166 -20.03 19.68 21.56
CA GLY A 166 -21.18 20.45 21.10
C GLY A 166 -21.11 20.67 19.59
N LEU A 167 -22.24 21.06 19.00
CA LEU A 167 -22.31 21.52 17.62
C LEU A 167 -22.01 23.02 17.57
N TYR A 168 -21.03 23.40 16.77
CA TYR A 168 -20.60 24.78 16.61
C TYR A 168 -20.63 25.19 15.14
N LEU A 169 -20.88 26.48 14.91
CA LEU A 169 -20.53 27.16 13.67
C LEU A 169 -19.15 27.78 13.86
N VAL A 170 -18.19 27.36 13.05
CA VAL A 170 -16.81 27.86 13.05
C VAL A 170 -16.55 28.56 11.74
N ASP A 171 -15.84 29.68 11.78
CA ASP A 171 -15.44 30.41 10.59
C ASP A 171 -13.93 30.40 10.33
N ALA A 172 -13.55 30.80 9.11
CA ALA A 172 -12.17 30.89 8.66
C ALA A 172 -11.34 31.96 9.40
N PHE A 173 -11.98 32.82 10.20
CA PHE A 173 -11.34 33.87 11.01
C PHE A 173 -11.04 33.41 12.45
N GLY A 174 -11.52 32.22 12.83
CA GLY A 174 -11.28 31.61 14.13
C GLY A 174 -12.44 31.78 15.12
N ASN A 175 -13.54 32.43 14.74
CA ASN A 175 -14.72 32.57 15.59
C ASN A 175 -15.47 31.24 15.72
N LYS A 176 -16.16 31.08 16.85
CA LYS A 176 -16.88 29.85 17.21
C LYS A 176 -18.17 30.22 17.90
N GLU A 177 -19.30 29.89 17.28
CA GLU A 177 -20.62 30.10 17.83
C GLU A 177 -21.23 28.75 18.22
N LEU A 178 -21.65 28.63 19.48
CA LEU A 178 -22.34 27.43 19.95
C LEU A 178 -23.74 27.38 19.33
N ILE A 179 -24.03 26.33 18.56
CA ILE A 179 -25.37 26.09 18.02
C ILE A 179 -26.19 25.25 18.99
N TYR A 180 -25.61 24.17 19.49
CA TYR A 180 -26.29 23.26 20.40
C TYR A 180 -25.29 22.41 21.20
N ARG A 181 -25.60 22.18 22.47
CA ARG A 181 -24.89 21.21 23.32
C ARG A 181 -25.89 20.55 24.25
N ASP A 182 -25.83 19.22 24.30
CA ASP A 182 -26.53 18.44 25.30
C ASP A 182 -25.62 18.23 26.53
N PRO A 183 -26.13 18.33 27.77
CA PRO A 183 -25.32 18.15 28.97
C PRO A 183 -24.95 16.69 29.29
N GLY A 184 -25.59 15.70 28.66
CA GLY A 184 -25.42 14.27 28.94
C GLY A 184 -24.81 13.45 27.81
N ILE A 185 -24.94 13.90 26.55
CA ILE A 185 -24.43 13.18 25.37
C ILE A 185 -23.55 14.07 24.48
N ALA A 186 -22.58 13.45 23.80
CA ALA A 186 -21.78 14.15 22.79
C ALA A 186 -22.63 14.37 21.53
N CYS A 187 -22.70 15.62 21.07
CA CYS A 187 -23.38 15.98 19.83
C CYS A 187 -22.35 15.97 18.68
N LEU A 188 -22.51 15.04 17.73
CA LEU A 188 -21.58 14.79 16.64
C LEU A 188 -22.28 14.86 15.27
N ASN A 189 -21.51 14.94 14.17
CA ASN A 189 -22.00 14.83 12.80
C ASN A 189 -23.11 15.83 12.43
N PRO A 190 -22.86 17.15 12.51
CA PRO A 190 -23.85 18.12 12.05
C PRO A 190 -24.15 17.94 10.55
N VAL A 191 -25.41 17.68 10.23
CA VAL A 191 -25.91 17.61 8.84
C VAL A 191 -27.05 18.61 8.69
N PRO A 192 -26.84 19.77 8.04
CA PRO A 192 -27.90 20.74 7.81
C PRO A 192 -28.91 20.19 6.80
N LEU A 193 -30.19 20.32 7.14
CA LEU A 193 -31.28 20.04 6.19
C LEU A 193 -31.37 21.19 5.18
N ARG A 194 -30.87 20.96 3.97
CA ARG A 194 -30.94 21.91 2.85
C ARG A 194 -31.08 21.18 1.52
N ALA A 195 -31.65 21.85 0.53
CA ALA A 195 -31.58 21.38 -0.84
C ALA A 195 -30.11 21.39 -1.33
N THR A 196 -29.67 20.30 -1.95
CA THR A 196 -28.34 20.19 -2.56
C THR A 196 -28.47 19.84 -4.04
N PRO A 197 -27.65 20.42 -4.93
CA PRO A 197 -27.59 19.99 -6.32
C PRO A 197 -27.27 18.49 -6.40
N CYS A 198 -28.00 17.75 -7.24
CA CYS A 198 -27.68 16.37 -7.53
C CYS A 198 -26.37 16.33 -8.34
N PRO A 199 -25.32 15.62 -7.90
CA PRO A 199 -24.10 15.48 -8.67
C PRO A 199 -24.36 14.84 -10.04
N PRO A 200 -23.51 15.10 -11.05
CA PRO A 200 -23.62 14.45 -12.35
C PRO A 200 -23.61 12.92 -12.24
N VAL A 201 -24.42 12.26 -13.08
CA VAL A 201 -24.40 10.79 -13.18
C VAL A 201 -23.21 10.37 -14.03
N ILE A 202 -22.30 9.60 -13.43
CA ILE A 202 -21.19 8.95 -14.16
C ILE A 202 -21.73 7.63 -14.75
N PRO A 203 -21.61 7.39 -16.08
CA PRO A 203 -22.07 6.16 -16.68
C PRO A 203 -21.36 4.92 -16.13
N GLU A 204 -22.17 3.89 -15.82
CA GLU A 204 -21.71 2.56 -15.44
C GLU A 204 -20.94 1.91 -16.60
N GLN A 205 -19.68 1.54 -16.37
CA GLN A 205 -18.86 0.80 -17.35
C GLN A 205 -18.35 -0.53 -16.81
N ARG A 206 -18.63 -0.86 -15.53
CA ARG A 206 -18.40 -2.20 -15.02
C ARG A 206 -19.29 -3.18 -15.78
N GLN A 207 -18.69 -4.25 -16.27
CA GLN A 207 -19.47 -5.37 -16.81
C GLN A 207 -20.18 -6.12 -15.67
N PRO A 208 -21.41 -6.59 -15.87
CA PRO A 208 -22.09 -7.43 -14.89
C PRO A 208 -21.18 -8.59 -14.47
N ALA A 209 -20.99 -8.78 -13.17
CA ALA A 209 -20.15 -9.86 -12.67
C ALA A 209 -20.80 -11.20 -13.06
N ALA A 210 -20.10 -12.02 -13.85
CA ALA A 210 -20.37 -13.44 -13.91
C ALA A 210 -20.05 -14.08 -12.54
N ALA A 211 -20.45 -15.35 -12.33
CA ALA A 211 -20.15 -16.07 -11.08
C ALA A 211 -18.63 -16.20 -10.76
N SER A 212 -17.75 -15.90 -11.73
CA SER A 212 -16.29 -15.88 -11.58
C SER A 212 -15.72 -14.46 -11.62
N ARG A 213 -14.54 -14.26 -11.02
CA ARG A 213 -13.77 -13.01 -11.16
C ARG A 213 -13.59 -12.67 -12.64
N GLY A 214 -13.87 -11.43 -13.01
CA GLY A 214 -13.68 -10.93 -14.37
C GLY A 214 -12.23 -10.55 -14.65
N GLU A 215 -11.98 -10.03 -15.85
CA GLU A 215 -10.70 -9.48 -16.25
C GLU A 215 -10.81 -7.97 -16.52
N ALA A 216 -9.68 -7.27 -16.42
CA ALA A 216 -9.52 -5.90 -16.87
C ALA A 216 -8.35 -5.80 -17.87
N THR A 217 -8.42 -4.84 -18.78
CA THR A 217 -7.32 -4.51 -19.70
C THR A 217 -6.58 -3.29 -19.17
N VAL A 218 -5.28 -3.42 -18.97
CA VAL A 218 -4.41 -2.38 -18.40
C VAL A 218 -3.42 -1.91 -19.46
N THR A 219 -3.25 -0.60 -19.55
CA THR A 219 -2.25 0.03 -20.42
C THR A 219 -1.39 0.99 -19.62
N ILE A 220 -0.08 0.89 -19.75
CA ILE A 220 0.87 1.90 -19.28
C ILE A 220 1.51 2.53 -20.52
N THR A 221 1.41 3.85 -20.61
CA THR A 221 1.87 4.58 -21.81
C THR A 221 3.40 4.59 -21.89
N ASP A 222 4.06 4.89 -20.78
CA ASP A 222 5.52 4.90 -20.66
C ASP A 222 5.93 4.64 -19.20
N VAL A 223 6.53 3.49 -18.91
CA VAL A 223 7.05 3.17 -17.57
C VAL A 223 8.12 4.15 -17.09
N TYR A 224 8.80 4.86 -17.99
CA TYR A 224 9.84 5.83 -17.65
C TYR A 224 9.28 7.19 -17.22
N ALA A 225 7.98 7.45 -17.46
CA ALA A 225 7.29 8.60 -16.90
C ALA A 225 7.05 8.37 -15.39
N SER A 226 8.00 8.80 -14.57
CA SER A 226 8.01 8.58 -13.12
C SER A 226 8.39 9.85 -12.36
N ARG A 227 7.96 9.97 -11.10
CA ARG A 227 8.31 11.10 -10.22
C ARG A 227 9.80 11.15 -9.88
N LEU A 228 10.47 10.00 -9.78
CA LEU A 228 11.90 9.89 -9.53
C LEU A 228 12.62 9.40 -10.79
N PRO A 229 13.85 9.86 -11.06
CA PRO A 229 14.62 9.39 -12.21
C PRO A 229 14.98 7.91 -12.06
N TRP A 230 15.03 7.21 -13.19
CA TRP A 230 15.59 5.87 -13.27
C TRP A 230 17.12 5.93 -13.24
N PRO A 231 17.82 4.90 -12.72
CA PRO A 231 19.28 4.84 -12.86
C PRO A 231 19.69 4.85 -14.33
N ASP A 232 20.82 5.47 -14.64
CA ASP A 232 21.33 5.58 -16.01
C ASP A 232 21.46 4.21 -16.68
N GLY A 233 21.05 4.13 -17.95
CA GLY A 233 21.11 2.91 -18.75
C GLY A 233 20.11 1.82 -18.32
N THR A 234 19.19 2.11 -17.39
CA THR A 234 18.14 1.15 -17.00
C THR A 234 17.25 0.85 -18.20
N ARG A 235 17.13 -0.44 -18.51
CA ARG A 235 16.16 -0.96 -19.47
C ARG A 235 15.14 -1.83 -18.74
N ILE A 236 13.89 -1.39 -18.74
CA ILE A 236 12.75 -2.16 -18.27
C ILE A 236 12.27 -3.09 -19.40
N THR A 237 12.14 -4.38 -19.11
CA THR A 237 11.73 -5.40 -20.10
C THR A 237 10.41 -6.08 -19.74
N ALA A 238 9.99 -6.00 -18.49
CA ALA A 238 8.73 -6.58 -18.03
C ALA A 238 8.14 -5.84 -16.83
N LEU A 239 6.84 -6.02 -16.61
CA LEU A 239 6.19 -5.73 -15.33
C LEU A 239 5.87 -7.05 -14.64
N ARG A 240 6.18 -7.15 -13.34
CA ARG A 240 5.64 -8.21 -12.47
C ARG A 240 4.33 -7.73 -11.87
N VAL A 241 3.29 -8.55 -11.96
CA VAL A 241 1.98 -8.29 -11.36
C VAL A 241 1.87 -9.12 -10.10
N TRP A 242 1.64 -8.44 -8.97
CA TRP A 242 1.41 -9.05 -7.68
C TRP A 242 -0.05 -8.88 -7.26
N GLN A 243 -0.56 -9.86 -6.53
CA GLN A 243 -1.80 -9.74 -5.76
C GLN A 243 -1.46 -9.66 -4.28
N LEU A 244 -2.12 -8.75 -3.56
CA LEU A 244 -2.14 -8.73 -2.10
C LEU A 244 -3.33 -9.53 -1.60
N TYR A 245 -3.13 -10.28 -0.52
CA TYR A 245 -4.20 -11.06 0.09
C TYR A 245 -4.77 -10.32 1.29
N PRO A 246 -6.10 -10.12 1.35
CA PRO A 246 -6.77 -9.57 2.52
C PRO A 246 -6.45 -10.38 3.76
N LEU A 247 -6.32 -9.68 4.88
CA LEU A 247 -6.06 -10.31 6.16
C LEU A 247 -7.31 -11.07 6.64
N SER A 248 -7.28 -12.40 6.57
CA SER A 248 -8.40 -13.29 6.94
C SER A 248 -8.51 -13.57 8.44
N VAL A 249 -7.51 -13.16 9.22
CA VAL A 249 -7.42 -13.36 10.68
C VAL A 249 -7.17 -12.01 11.33
N ALA A 250 -7.87 -11.67 12.40
CA ALA A 250 -7.63 -10.40 13.11
C ALA A 250 -6.13 -10.19 13.39
N SER A 251 -5.62 -8.97 13.18
CA SER A 251 -4.18 -8.68 13.29
C SER A 251 -3.57 -9.03 14.65
N ALA A 252 -4.35 -8.91 15.73
CA ALA A 252 -3.95 -9.30 17.08
C ALA A 252 -3.95 -10.84 17.32
N GLU A 253 -4.54 -11.62 16.41
CA GLU A 253 -4.73 -13.07 16.52
C GLU A 253 -3.88 -13.87 15.52
N VAL A 254 -3.09 -13.20 14.68
CA VAL A 254 -2.17 -13.88 13.75
C VAL A 254 -1.19 -14.76 14.51
N THR A 255 -1.02 -16.00 14.03
CA THR A 255 -0.24 -17.03 14.75
C THR A 255 1.21 -17.15 14.26
N HIS A 256 1.52 -16.47 13.17
CA HIS A 256 2.85 -16.36 12.59
C HIS A 256 2.94 -15.06 11.78
N ASN A 257 4.16 -14.50 11.66
CA ASN A 257 4.41 -13.41 10.75
C ASN A 257 4.65 -13.95 9.34
N ILE A 258 4.30 -13.17 8.31
CA ILE A 258 4.52 -13.52 6.89
C ILE A 258 6.01 -13.62 6.52
N GLY A 259 6.87 -12.92 7.26
CA GLY A 259 8.32 -12.94 7.15
C GLY A 259 8.94 -12.12 8.27
N LEU A 260 10.24 -11.83 8.19
CA LEU A 260 10.88 -10.88 9.09
C LEU A 260 10.20 -9.52 8.98
N GLN A 261 9.87 -8.93 10.13
CA GLN A 261 9.17 -7.66 10.19
C GLN A 261 10.02 -6.56 9.53
N LEU A 262 9.38 -5.76 8.68
CA LEU A 262 10.00 -4.56 8.12
C LEU A 262 10.27 -3.56 9.25
N PRO A 263 11.51 -3.08 9.45
CA PRO A 263 11.80 -2.09 10.49
C PRO A 263 10.99 -0.81 10.33
N GLU A 264 10.79 -0.35 9.09
CA GLU A 264 9.97 0.82 8.79
C GLU A 264 8.48 0.59 9.11
N GLY A 265 8.02 -0.66 9.11
CA GLY A 265 6.63 -1.04 9.41
C GLY A 265 6.47 -1.80 10.72
N PHE A 266 7.34 -1.59 11.71
CA PHE A 266 7.38 -2.41 12.93
C PHE A 266 6.07 -2.41 13.74
N ASP A 267 5.20 -1.43 13.51
CA ASP A 267 3.88 -1.21 14.09
C ASP A 267 2.73 -1.64 13.14
N SER A 268 3.00 -2.52 12.18
CA SER A 268 1.99 -3.10 11.30
C SER A 268 2.28 -4.58 11.00
N ILE A 269 1.43 -5.23 10.23
CA ILE A 269 1.59 -6.63 9.79
C ILE A 269 2.12 -6.65 8.36
N ASN A 270 3.15 -7.45 8.09
CA ASN A 270 3.58 -7.73 6.72
C ASN A 270 2.47 -8.43 5.94
N MET A 271 2.09 -7.89 4.79
CA MET A 271 1.00 -8.41 3.97
C MET A 271 1.40 -9.64 3.14
N ALA A 272 0.64 -10.73 3.23
CA ALA A 272 0.75 -11.87 2.33
C ALA A 272 0.45 -11.46 0.88
N ARG A 273 1.23 -11.97 -0.06
CA ARG A 273 1.11 -11.63 -1.49
C ARG A 273 1.49 -12.82 -2.36
N ALA A 274 1.20 -12.69 -3.66
CA ALA A 274 1.53 -13.69 -4.66
C ALA A 274 1.91 -13.05 -6.00
N VAL A 275 2.82 -13.68 -6.74
CA VAL A 275 3.12 -13.31 -8.12
C VAL A 275 2.06 -13.92 -9.03
N LEU A 276 1.23 -13.09 -9.64
CA LEU A 276 0.29 -13.55 -10.65
C LEU A 276 0.95 -13.90 -11.97
N GLY A 277 2.01 -13.15 -12.29
CA GLY A 277 2.85 -13.38 -13.45
C GLY A 277 3.58 -12.13 -13.88
N SER A 278 4.16 -12.17 -15.08
CA SER A 278 4.81 -11.02 -15.71
C SER A 278 4.26 -10.76 -17.12
N VAL A 279 4.43 -9.52 -17.58
CA VAL A 279 4.03 -9.05 -18.91
C VAL A 279 5.16 -8.25 -19.54
N PRO A 280 5.33 -8.29 -20.86
CA PRO A 280 6.40 -7.57 -21.54
C PRO A 280 6.18 -6.06 -21.51
N VAL A 281 7.29 -5.33 -21.39
CA VAL A 281 7.39 -3.88 -21.64
C VAL A 281 8.13 -3.68 -22.96
N GLU A 282 7.54 -2.88 -23.83
CA GLU A 282 8.09 -2.59 -25.15
C GLU A 282 9.28 -1.64 -25.09
N ALA A 283 10.03 -1.54 -26.18
CA ALA A 283 11.22 -0.68 -26.25
C ALA A 283 10.92 0.82 -26.03
N ASP A 284 9.68 1.26 -26.27
CA ASP A 284 9.22 2.63 -26.02
C ASP A 284 8.66 2.83 -24.60
N GLY A 285 8.89 1.88 -23.69
CA GLY A 285 8.42 1.91 -22.30
C GLY A 285 6.95 1.53 -22.12
N SER A 286 6.20 1.25 -23.19
CA SER A 286 4.77 0.94 -23.06
C SER A 286 4.49 -0.51 -22.66
N ALA A 287 3.38 -0.73 -21.95
CA ALA A 287 2.88 -2.05 -21.59
C ALA A 287 1.37 -2.13 -21.83
N HIS A 288 0.90 -3.29 -22.33
CA HIS A 288 -0.52 -3.53 -22.59
C HIS A 288 -0.85 -5.00 -22.32
N PHE A 289 -1.71 -5.24 -21.33
CA PHE A 289 -1.94 -6.56 -20.78
C PHE A 289 -3.31 -6.72 -20.11
N THR A 290 -3.68 -7.97 -19.86
CA THR A 290 -4.86 -8.32 -19.06
C THR A 290 -4.45 -8.65 -17.63
N ALA A 291 -5.21 -8.14 -16.66
CA ALA A 291 -5.09 -8.44 -15.24
C ALA A 291 -6.42 -8.98 -14.69
N PRO A 292 -6.41 -9.78 -13.61
CA PRO A 292 -7.64 -10.13 -12.93
C PRO A 292 -8.30 -8.87 -12.34
N SER A 293 -9.63 -8.88 -12.29
CA SER A 293 -10.43 -7.87 -11.61
C SER A 293 -10.92 -8.39 -10.25
N GLY A 294 -11.38 -7.48 -9.40
CA GLY A 294 -11.92 -7.82 -8.10
C GLY A 294 -10.88 -8.30 -7.09
N VAL A 295 -9.62 -7.90 -7.30
CA VAL A 295 -8.48 -8.20 -6.43
C VAL A 295 -7.59 -6.99 -6.32
N GLU A 296 -6.88 -6.88 -5.20
CA GLU A 296 -5.87 -5.87 -4.99
C GLU A 296 -4.56 -6.25 -5.66
N LEU A 297 -4.02 -5.33 -6.46
CA LEU A 297 -2.85 -5.53 -7.30
C LEU A 297 -1.81 -4.44 -7.12
N PHE A 298 -0.54 -4.82 -7.22
CA PHE A 298 0.56 -3.88 -7.39
C PHE A 298 1.56 -4.37 -8.44
N PHE A 299 2.38 -3.44 -8.94
CA PHE A 299 3.31 -3.68 -10.04
C PHE A 299 4.76 -3.44 -9.63
N GLN A 300 5.65 -4.21 -10.24
CA GLN A 300 7.10 -3.98 -10.20
C GLN A 300 7.65 -3.86 -11.62
N ALA A 301 8.46 -2.84 -11.87
CA ALA A 301 9.18 -2.68 -13.13
C ALA A 301 10.49 -3.49 -13.09
N LEU A 302 10.63 -4.45 -14.01
CA LEU A 302 11.73 -5.40 -14.03
C LEU A 302 12.75 -5.04 -15.12
N ASP A 303 14.03 -5.14 -14.77
CA ASP A 303 15.11 -5.09 -15.76
C ASP A 303 15.26 -6.40 -16.54
N ALA A 304 16.23 -6.42 -17.47
CA ALA A 304 16.53 -7.58 -18.31
C ALA A 304 16.98 -8.84 -17.55
N GLU A 305 17.40 -8.70 -16.28
CA GLU A 305 17.74 -9.83 -15.42
C GLU A 305 16.53 -10.31 -14.59
N GLY A 306 15.40 -9.64 -14.70
CA GLY A 306 14.17 -9.93 -13.96
C GLY A 306 14.13 -9.31 -12.56
N CYS A 307 15.09 -8.45 -12.21
CA CYS A 307 15.14 -7.77 -10.92
C CYS A 307 14.20 -6.55 -10.91
N ALA A 308 13.45 -6.37 -9.81
CA ALA A 308 12.66 -5.16 -9.63
C ALA A 308 13.57 -3.93 -9.48
N VAL A 309 13.44 -2.98 -10.39
CA VAL A 309 14.09 -1.68 -10.32
C VAL A 309 13.26 -0.73 -9.46
N GLN A 310 11.94 -0.80 -9.55
CA GLN A 310 11.01 -0.04 -8.72
C GLN A 310 9.79 -0.91 -8.40
N SER A 311 9.29 -0.79 -7.17
CA SER A 311 8.05 -1.41 -6.70
C SER A 311 7.08 -0.34 -6.24
N MET A 312 5.80 -0.52 -6.60
CA MET A 312 4.72 0.18 -5.92
C MET A 312 4.76 -0.14 -4.41
N ARG A 313 4.55 0.90 -3.58
CA ARG A 313 4.28 0.80 -2.13
C ARG A 313 2.88 1.34 -1.90
N SER A 314 1.91 0.67 -2.48
CA SER A 314 0.47 0.93 -2.51
C SER A 314 -0.11 -0.10 -3.47
N ALA A 315 -1.41 -0.08 -3.68
CA ALA A 315 -2.06 -0.95 -4.65
C ALA A 315 -3.22 -0.26 -5.37
N THR A 316 -3.67 -0.94 -6.41
CA THR A 316 -4.84 -0.60 -7.19
C THR A 316 -5.72 -1.83 -7.34
N ALA A 317 -6.94 -1.64 -7.78
CA ALA A 317 -7.82 -2.73 -8.13
C ALA A 317 -8.62 -2.33 -9.37
N PHE A 318 -9.03 -3.32 -10.14
CA PHE A 318 -9.85 -3.12 -11.32
C PHE A 318 -11.19 -3.82 -11.18
N VAL A 319 -12.18 -3.32 -11.90
CA VAL A 319 -13.50 -3.93 -11.97
C VAL A 319 -13.66 -4.75 -13.27
N PRO A 320 -14.59 -5.71 -13.31
CA PRO A 320 -14.81 -6.53 -14.51
C PRO A 320 -15.05 -5.69 -15.77
N GLY A 321 -14.29 -5.97 -16.84
CA GLY A 321 -14.40 -5.29 -18.13
C GLY A 321 -13.72 -3.92 -18.21
N GLU A 322 -13.07 -3.46 -17.14
CA GLU A 322 -12.41 -2.17 -17.11
C GLU A 322 -11.28 -2.08 -18.14
N ARG A 323 -11.15 -0.91 -18.78
CA ARG A 323 -10.00 -0.55 -19.62
C ARG A 323 -9.24 0.57 -18.92
N ALA A 324 -8.28 0.20 -18.09
CA ALA A 324 -7.49 1.12 -17.28
C ALA A 324 -6.26 1.62 -18.04
N ALA A 325 -5.92 2.89 -17.82
CA ALA A 325 -4.72 3.52 -18.39
C ALA A 325 -3.95 4.31 -17.33
N CYS A 326 -2.63 4.10 -17.31
CA CYS A 326 -1.67 4.90 -16.55
C CYS A 326 -0.75 5.64 -17.52
N VAL A 327 -0.35 6.86 -17.19
CA VAL A 327 0.65 7.59 -17.99
C VAL A 327 2.01 6.94 -17.75
N GLY A 328 2.38 6.68 -16.50
CA GLY A 328 3.60 5.95 -16.17
C GLY A 328 3.58 5.28 -14.80
N CYS A 329 4.77 5.14 -14.21
CA CYS A 329 4.99 4.43 -12.96
C CYS A 329 5.19 5.43 -11.82
N HIS A 330 4.08 5.92 -11.24
CA HIS A 330 4.05 7.01 -10.27
C HIS A 330 4.47 8.37 -10.87
N GLU A 331 3.89 8.73 -12.01
CA GLU A 331 4.00 10.06 -12.60
C GLU A 331 3.43 11.16 -11.67
N PRO A 332 3.89 12.42 -11.79
CA PRO A 332 3.22 13.54 -11.13
C PRO A 332 1.77 13.67 -11.61
N GLN A 333 0.82 13.79 -10.68
CA GLN A 333 -0.63 13.75 -10.96
C GLN A 333 -1.12 14.84 -11.94
N HIS A 334 -0.47 16.00 -11.95
CA HIS A 334 -0.80 17.14 -12.81
C HIS A 334 0.11 17.27 -14.04
N ALA A 335 0.98 16.28 -14.29
CA ALA A 335 1.82 16.31 -15.48
C ALA A 335 0.98 16.01 -16.73
N ALA A 336 1.11 16.87 -17.75
CA ALA A 336 0.67 16.51 -19.09
C ALA A 336 1.51 15.32 -19.58
N PRO A 337 0.93 14.37 -20.33
CA PRO A 337 1.70 13.29 -20.94
C PRO A 337 2.85 13.88 -21.78
N ALA A 338 4.08 13.45 -21.52
CA ALA A 338 5.27 13.95 -22.22
C ALA A 338 5.33 13.52 -23.70
N ARG A 339 4.51 12.53 -24.08
CA ARG A 339 4.49 11.95 -25.43
C ARG A 339 3.54 12.73 -26.35
N PRO A 340 3.95 13.06 -27.60
CA PRO A 340 3.06 13.72 -28.54
C PRO A 340 1.84 12.81 -28.86
N PRO A 341 0.63 13.38 -28.99
CA PRO A 341 -0.61 12.61 -29.23
C PRO A 341 -0.57 11.70 -30.47
N SER A 342 0.32 11.96 -31.42
CA SER A 342 0.44 11.25 -32.70
C SER A 342 1.19 9.92 -32.65
N ALA A 343 1.88 9.59 -31.56
CA ALA A 343 2.68 8.37 -31.47
C ALA A 343 1.99 7.28 -30.65
N THR A 344 1.20 6.40 -31.29
CA THR A 344 0.59 5.24 -30.62
C THR A 344 1.66 4.36 -29.94
N PRO A 345 1.54 4.09 -28.62
CA PRO A 345 2.37 3.15 -27.88
C PRO A 345 2.57 1.82 -28.61
N LEU A 346 3.80 1.29 -28.62
CA LEU A 346 4.09 0.01 -29.29
C LEU A 346 3.21 -1.12 -28.75
N ALA A 347 2.95 -1.14 -27.44
CA ALA A 347 2.19 -2.21 -26.80
C ALA A 347 0.72 -2.25 -27.27
N LEU A 348 0.16 -1.12 -27.71
CA LEU A 348 -1.20 -1.01 -28.25
C LEU A 348 -1.32 -1.48 -29.72
N ARG A 349 -0.20 -1.80 -30.38
CA ARG A 349 -0.20 -2.33 -31.76
C ARG A 349 -0.46 -3.84 -31.82
N ARG A 350 -0.60 -4.48 -30.67
CA ARG A 350 -0.88 -5.90 -30.51
C ARG A 350 -2.00 -6.11 -29.48
N PRO A 351 -2.63 -7.30 -29.43
CA PRO A 351 -3.54 -7.64 -28.34
C PRO A 351 -2.87 -7.53 -26.96
N PRO A 352 -3.66 -7.30 -25.89
CA PRO A 352 -3.14 -7.30 -24.53
C PRO A 352 -2.48 -8.64 -24.21
N SER A 353 -1.28 -8.59 -23.63
CA SER A 353 -0.56 -9.79 -23.18
C SER A 353 -1.29 -10.46 -22.01
N ARG A 354 -1.29 -11.80 -21.98
CA ARG A 354 -1.64 -12.56 -20.78
C ARG A 354 -0.45 -12.62 -19.83
N LEU A 355 -0.74 -12.77 -18.53
CA LEU A 355 0.29 -12.93 -17.50
C LEU A 355 1.05 -14.24 -17.73
N ALA A 356 2.36 -14.18 -17.94
CA ALA A 356 3.21 -15.35 -17.91
C ALA A 356 3.44 -15.77 -16.45
N PRO A 357 3.05 -16.98 -16.03
CA PRO A 357 3.09 -17.38 -14.63
C PRO A 357 4.53 -17.41 -14.08
N GLY A 358 4.67 -17.12 -12.79
CA GLY A 358 5.93 -17.29 -12.06
C GLY A 358 6.25 -18.76 -11.75
N PRO A 359 7.44 -19.05 -11.20
CA PRO A 359 7.81 -20.39 -10.77
C PRO A 359 6.93 -20.87 -9.62
N GLU A 360 6.88 -22.19 -9.44
CA GLU A 360 6.19 -22.81 -8.32
C GLU A 360 6.65 -22.25 -6.96
N GLY A 361 5.68 -22.01 -6.07
CA GLY A 361 5.92 -21.38 -4.77
C GLY A 361 5.85 -19.85 -4.80
N SER A 362 5.62 -19.23 -5.95
CA SER A 362 5.36 -17.78 -6.04
C SER A 362 3.88 -17.39 -5.92
N ARG A 363 2.96 -18.36 -6.04
CA ARG A 363 1.50 -18.17 -5.93
C ARG A 363 0.79 -19.41 -5.33
N PRO A 364 0.24 -19.30 -4.10
CA PRO A 364 0.58 -18.28 -3.10
C PRO A 364 2.08 -18.33 -2.76
N PHE A 365 2.63 -17.24 -2.24
CA PHE A 365 4.06 -17.19 -1.91
C PHE A 365 4.43 -18.22 -0.83
N SER A 366 5.53 -18.95 -1.00
CA SER A 366 6.04 -19.92 -0.03
C SER A 366 7.55 -20.10 -0.19
N PHE A 367 8.34 -19.62 0.76
CA PHE A 367 9.80 -19.78 0.73
C PHE A 367 10.24 -21.26 0.69
N PRO A 368 9.64 -22.19 1.47
CA PRO A 368 9.96 -23.62 1.40
C PRO A 368 9.76 -24.24 0.01
N ARG A 369 8.83 -23.73 -0.81
CA ARG A 369 8.61 -24.22 -2.18
C ARG A 369 9.37 -23.43 -3.23
N LEU A 370 9.54 -22.12 -3.02
CA LEU A 370 10.15 -21.22 -3.99
C LEU A 370 11.67 -21.31 -3.97
N VAL A 371 12.29 -21.15 -2.79
CA VAL A 371 13.73 -20.89 -2.64
C VAL A 371 14.48 -22.05 -2.03
N GLN A 372 13.92 -22.70 -1.01
CA GLN A 372 14.58 -23.81 -0.32
C GLN A 372 15.06 -24.93 -1.26
N PRO A 373 14.35 -25.30 -2.35
CA PRO A 373 14.84 -26.31 -3.30
C PRO A 373 16.10 -25.88 -4.04
N VAL A 374 16.22 -24.59 -4.40
CA VAL A 374 17.44 -24.03 -5.03
C VAL A 374 18.61 -24.14 -4.06
N LEU A 375 18.41 -23.76 -2.80
CA LEU A 375 19.45 -23.83 -1.77
C LEU A 375 19.88 -25.28 -1.49
N ALA A 376 18.93 -26.20 -1.40
CA ALA A 376 19.20 -27.61 -1.17
C ALA A 376 20.04 -28.22 -2.31
N ALA A 377 19.69 -27.91 -3.56
CA ALA A 377 20.36 -28.46 -4.73
C ALA A 377 21.75 -27.83 -5.00
N ARG A 378 21.92 -26.55 -4.69
CA ARG A 378 23.10 -25.76 -5.13
C ARG A 378 24.08 -25.40 -4.03
N CYS A 379 23.62 -25.29 -2.77
CA CYS A 379 24.39 -24.62 -1.72
C CYS A 379 24.51 -25.44 -0.42
N ALA A 380 23.47 -26.18 -0.02
CA ALA A 380 23.37 -26.73 1.33
C ALA A 380 24.50 -27.72 1.67
N ALA A 381 24.93 -28.55 0.73
CA ALA A 381 25.95 -29.58 0.98
C ALA A 381 27.31 -28.98 1.40
N CYS A 382 27.86 -28.05 0.61
CA CYS A 382 29.16 -27.44 0.91
C CYS A 382 29.10 -26.50 2.11
N HIS A 383 27.97 -25.82 2.34
CA HIS A 383 27.76 -25.04 3.56
C HIS A 383 27.75 -25.92 4.81
N ALA A 384 27.05 -27.06 4.77
CA ALA A 384 27.00 -27.98 5.89
C ALA A 384 28.39 -28.61 6.17
N GLU A 385 29.14 -28.95 5.13
CA GLU A 385 30.53 -29.43 5.27
C GLU A 385 31.43 -28.38 5.92
N ALA A 386 31.40 -27.14 5.43
CA ALA A 386 32.20 -26.05 5.99
C ALA A 386 31.84 -25.75 7.46
N ILE A 387 30.56 -25.86 7.84
CA ILE A 387 30.12 -25.70 9.25
C ILE A 387 30.67 -26.85 10.12
N ARG A 388 30.58 -28.11 9.65
CA ARG A 388 31.10 -29.27 10.40
C ARG A 388 32.62 -29.21 10.62
N ASN A 389 33.34 -28.65 9.66
CA ASN A 389 34.80 -28.60 9.67
C ASN A 389 35.36 -27.31 10.34
N ALA A 390 34.51 -26.38 10.77
CA ALA A 390 34.95 -25.13 11.38
C ALA A 390 35.50 -25.38 12.80
N ALA A 391 36.67 -24.83 13.09
CA ALA A 391 37.23 -24.87 14.44
C ALA A 391 36.44 -23.95 15.40
N PRO A 392 36.41 -24.24 16.71
CA PRO A 392 35.75 -23.38 17.69
C PRO A 392 36.19 -21.91 17.57
N GLY A 393 35.22 -21.00 17.45
CA GLY A 393 35.47 -19.56 17.33
C GLY A 393 35.73 -19.05 15.91
N GLN A 394 35.78 -19.91 14.89
CA GLN A 394 35.88 -19.47 13.50
C GLN A 394 34.53 -19.02 12.92
N PRO A 395 34.50 -18.01 12.04
CA PRO A 395 33.29 -17.65 11.30
C PRO A 395 32.80 -18.81 10.45
N THR A 396 31.54 -19.20 10.62
CA THR A 396 30.88 -20.22 9.81
C THR A 396 30.03 -19.59 8.70
N PRO A 397 29.86 -20.28 7.56
CA PRO A 397 28.91 -19.83 6.55
C PRO A 397 27.47 -19.95 7.08
N PRO A 398 26.49 -19.28 6.44
CA PRO A 398 25.09 -19.39 6.85
C PRO A 398 24.61 -20.84 6.77
N ARG A 399 23.76 -21.24 7.72
CA ARG A 399 22.98 -22.49 7.69
C ARG A 399 21.98 -22.39 6.55
N LEU A 400 21.97 -23.37 5.63
CA LEU A 400 21.08 -23.37 4.45
C LEU A 400 20.15 -24.59 4.37
N ASP A 401 20.13 -25.39 5.43
CA ASP A 401 19.21 -26.51 5.58
C ASP A 401 17.78 -26.05 5.96
N ALA A 402 16.84 -26.98 5.81
CA ALA A 402 15.43 -26.75 6.09
C ALA A 402 15.03 -27.02 7.55
N GLU A 403 15.99 -27.13 8.49
CA GLU A 403 15.65 -27.32 9.90
C GLU A 403 14.77 -26.17 10.38
N VAL A 404 13.70 -26.51 11.09
CA VAL A 404 12.76 -25.52 11.59
C VAL A 404 13.31 -24.88 12.87
N VAL A 405 13.46 -23.56 12.83
CA VAL A 405 13.98 -22.74 13.93
C VAL A 405 12.91 -21.74 14.38
N GLU A 406 12.77 -21.56 15.69
CA GLU A 406 11.94 -20.51 16.26
C GLU A 406 12.67 -19.16 16.27
N HIS A 407 12.07 -18.16 15.64
CA HIS A 407 12.50 -16.77 15.74
C HIS A 407 11.61 -16.03 16.75
N ARG A 408 12.18 -15.79 17.93
CA ARG A 408 11.52 -15.03 18.99
C ARG A 408 11.64 -13.55 18.72
N VAL A 409 10.50 -12.89 18.61
CA VAL A 409 10.36 -11.44 18.46
C VAL A 409 9.68 -10.88 19.69
N LYS A 410 10.01 -9.63 20.04
CA LYS A 410 9.33 -8.87 21.10
C LYS A 410 8.42 -7.85 20.42
N GLY A 411 7.13 -7.84 20.75
CA GLY A 411 6.17 -6.88 20.23
C GLY A 411 4.75 -7.37 20.42
N TRP A 412 3.78 -6.46 20.45
CA TRP A 412 2.37 -6.81 20.65
C TRP A 412 1.68 -7.32 19.37
N MET A 413 2.12 -6.86 18.19
CA MET A 413 1.67 -7.35 16.87
C MET A 413 2.64 -8.35 16.22
N ASN A 414 3.80 -8.60 16.85
CA ASN A 414 4.81 -9.51 16.33
C ASN A 414 4.82 -10.78 17.17
N THR A 415 4.54 -11.92 16.55
CA THR A 415 4.50 -13.21 17.25
C THR A 415 5.74 -14.06 16.99
N THR A 416 6.12 -14.89 17.96
CA THR A 416 7.21 -15.86 17.77
C THR A 416 6.85 -16.76 16.60
N THR A 417 7.71 -16.79 15.58
CA THR A 417 7.41 -17.45 14.31
C THR A 417 8.46 -18.51 14.01
N ARG A 418 8.00 -19.65 13.46
CA ARG A 418 8.87 -20.73 13.00
C ARG A 418 9.23 -20.50 11.53
N TYR A 419 10.50 -20.68 11.19
CA TYR A 419 11.03 -20.55 9.84
C TYR A 419 12.04 -21.67 9.58
N THR A 420 12.53 -21.83 8.35
CA THR A 420 13.72 -22.66 8.11
C THR A 420 15.00 -21.93 8.51
N ALA A 421 16.03 -22.68 8.91
CA ALA A 421 17.35 -22.16 9.23
C ALA A 421 17.95 -21.37 8.05
N ALA A 422 17.73 -21.85 6.82
CA ALA A 422 18.09 -21.16 5.58
C ALA A 422 17.47 -19.77 5.48
N TYR A 423 16.16 -19.66 5.71
CA TYR A 423 15.46 -18.38 5.63
C TYR A 423 16.05 -17.37 6.61
N LEU A 424 16.17 -17.74 7.89
CA LEU A 424 16.66 -16.82 8.92
C LEU A 424 18.11 -16.39 8.65
N SER A 425 18.98 -17.34 8.30
CA SER A 425 20.39 -17.07 8.05
C SER A 425 20.61 -16.13 6.85
N LEU A 426 19.74 -16.22 5.84
CA LEU A 426 19.83 -15.38 4.64
C LEU A 426 19.09 -14.05 4.81
N ALA A 427 17.82 -14.06 5.22
CA ALA A 427 16.98 -12.86 5.29
C ALA A 427 17.56 -11.79 6.24
N GLN A 428 18.13 -12.20 7.38
CA GLN A 428 18.66 -11.25 8.38
C GLN A 428 19.92 -10.50 7.93
N ARG A 429 20.79 -11.14 7.14
CA ARG A 429 22.12 -10.59 6.80
C ARG A 429 22.30 -10.24 5.33
N TYR A 430 21.59 -10.95 4.45
CA TYR A 430 21.83 -10.91 3.02
C TYR A 430 20.57 -10.61 2.20
N GLY A 431 19.39 -10.64 2.83
CA GLY A 431 18.12 -10.33 2.19
C GLY A 431 17.87 -8.83 1.99
N PHE A 432 16.73 -8.51 1.38
CA PHE A 432 16.15 -7.17 1.36
C PHE A 432 15.01 -7.10 2.37
N THR A 433 15.29 -6.60 3.57
CA THR A 433 14.36 -6.57 4.71
C THR A 433 14.18 -5.17 5.29
N ALA A 434 14.68 -4.14 4.61
CA ALA A 434 14.51 -2.74 5.00
C ALA A 434 14.65 -1.83 3.78
N TYR A 435 13.95 -0.70 3.79
CA TYR A 435 14.08 0.34 2.76
C TYR A 435 15.23 1.31 3.02
N GLY A 436 15.87 1.19 4.20
CA GLY A 436 17.07 1.92 4.60
C GLY A 436 16.76 3.26 5.26
N ALA A 437 15.54 3.43 5.78
CA ALA A 437 15.14 4.63 6.50
C ALA A 437 15.30 4.49 8.02
N GLY A 438 15.33 3.25 8.54
CA GLY A 438 15.50 3.00 9.97
C GLY A 438 14.31 3.56 10.76
N HIS A 439 14.57 4.53 11.65
CA HIS A 439 13.53 5.28 12.39
C HIS A 439 13.52 6.78 12.02
N ASP A 440 14.10 7.14 10.86
CA ASP A 440 14.15 8.52 10.40
C ASP A 440 12.87 8.91 9.64
N TRP A 441 11.94 9.55 10.35
CA TRP A 441 10.68 10.09 9.82
C TRP A 441 10.88 11.20 8.76
N LEU A 442 12.08 11.74 8.59
CA LEU A 442 12.39 12.72 7.55
C LEU A 442 13.08 12.10 6.33
N SER A 443 13.41 10.81 6.37
CA SER A 443 13.97 10.10 5.23
C SER A 443 12.87 9.81 4.20
N PRO A 444 13.04 10.22 2.93
CA PRO A 444 12.05 9.88 1.89
C PRO A 444 11.93 8.37 1.66
N ARG A 445 12.97 7.59 1.99
CA ARG A 445 12.95 6.11 1.91
C ARG A 445 11.91 5.49 2.81
N PHE A 446 11.49 6.20 3.86
CA PHE A 446 10.42 5.76 4.75
C PHE A 446 9.07 5.68 4.02
N TYR A 447 8.84 6.51 3.01
CA TYR A 447 7.53 6.70 2.37
C TYR A 447 7.45 6.23 0.91
N ARG A 448 8.58 6.05 0.22
CA ARG A 448 8.61 5.63 -1.18
C ARG A 448 9.79 4.73 -1.53
N THR A 449 9.66 4.04 -2.66
CA THR A 449 10.75 3.27 -3.28
C THR A 449 11.62 4.20 -4.12
N PHE A 450 12.94 4.02 -4.06
CA PHE A 450 13.91 4.71 -4.91
C PHE A 450 14.37 3.77 -6.04
N PRO A 451 14.15 4.13 -7.32
CA PRO A 451 14.56 3.30 -8.46
C PRO A 451 16.00 2.81 -8.37
N GLY A 452 16.20 1.51 -8.59
CA GLY A 452 17.49 0.84 -8.55
C GLY A 452 18.00 0.45 -7.16
N THR A 453 17.30 0.82 -6.09
CA THR A 453 17.71 0.55 -4.69
C THR A 453 16.71 -0.31 -3.92
N PHE A 454 16.00 -1.18 -4.63
CA PHE A 454 14.96 -2.07 -4.08
C PHE A 454 15.29 -3.55 -4.33
N GLY A 455 14.76 -4.42 -3.48
CA GLY A 455 14.68 -5.86 -3.71
C GLY A 455 16.03 -6.50 -3.99
N ALA A 456 16.08 -7.38 -4.99
CA ALA A 456 17.29 -8.09 -5.38
C ALA A 456 18.46 -7.15 -5.68
N ARG A 457 18.22 -5.99 -6.31
CA ARG A 457 19.30 -5.04 -6.66
C ARG A 457 19.97 -4.42 -5.44
N ALA A 458 19.23 -4.29 -4.33
CA ALA A 458 19.75 -3.75 -3.07
C ALA A 458 20.19 -4.83 -2.07
N ALA A 459 19.84 -6.09 -2.32
CA ALA A 459 20.17 -7.20 -1.42
C ALA A 459 21.65 -7.61 -1.54
N PRO A 460 22.38 -7.73 -0.41
CA PRO A 460 23.75 -8.24 -0.42
C PRO A 460 23.88 -9.65 -1.04
N LEU A 461 22.85 -10.50 -0.88
CA LEU A 461 22.86 -11.86 -1.44
C LEU A 461 23.02 -11.86 -2.95
N TYR A 462 22.19 -11.07 -3.65
CA TYR A 462 22.20 -11.03 -5.11
C TYR A 462 23.54 -10.50 -5.63
N ALA A 463 24.05 -9.41 -5.05
CA ALA A 463 25.37 -8.87 -5.38
C ALA A 463 26.50 -9.88 -5.14
N HIS A 464 26.42 -10.67 -4.08
CA HIS A 464 27.38 -11.73 -3.77
C HIS A 464 27.31 -12.88 -4.78
N LEU A 465 26.12 -13.36 -5.11
CA LEU A 465 25.93 -14.44 -6.08
C LEU A 465 26.35 -14.04 -7.50
N LYS A 466 26.12 -12.78 -7.90
CA LYS A 466 26.54 -12.26 -9.22
C LYS A 466 28.05 -12.24 -9.42
N LYS A 467 28.84 -12.15 -8.34
CA LYS A 467 30.31 -12.27 -8.40
C LYS A 467 30.79 -13.72 -8.60
N GLY A 468 29.88 -14.68 -8.53
CA GLY A 468 30.18 -16.11 -8.49
C GLY A 468 30.47 -16.58 -7.08
N HIS A 469 30.07 -17.82 -6.77
CA HIS A 469 30.29 -18.42 -5.46
C HIS A 469 30.72 -19.88 -5.59
N LYS A 470 31.99 -20.17 -5.31
CA LYS A 470 32.56 -21.54 -5.25
C LYS A 470 32.27 -22.40 -6.49
N GLY A 471 32.26 -21.79 -7.68
CA GLY A 471 32.03 -22.50 -8.96
C GLY A 471 30.57 -22.91 -9.20
N VAL A 472 29.63 -22.54 -8.32
CA VAL A 472 28.20 -22.79 -8.53
C VAL A 472 27.69 -21.92 -9.68
N THR A 473 27.00 -22.56 -10.63
CA THR A 473 26.27 -21.88 -11.71
C THR A 473 24.78 -22.08 -11.49
N LEU A 474 24.03 -20.98 -11.43
CA LEU A 474 22.58 -21.00 -11.30
C LEU A 474 21.93 -20.97 -12.68
N SER A 475 20.89 -21.78 -12.87
CA SER A 475 20.03 -21.70 -14.05
C SER A 475 19.19 -20.43 -14.05
N ALA A 476 18.52 -20.11 -15.16
CA ALA A 476 17.59 -18.99 -15.23
C ALA A 476 16.42 -19.14 -14.22
N ASP A 477 15.92 -20.36 -14.03
CA ASP A 477 14.87 -20.66 -13.05
C ASP A 477 15.38 -20.47 -11.61
N ASP A 478 16.60 -20.97 -11.31
CA ASP A 478 17.23 -20.77 -9.99
C ASP A 478 17.37 -19.28 -9.65
N TRP A 479 17.81 -18.47 -10.63
CA TRP A 479 17.90 -17.01 -10.48
C TRP A 479 16.53 -16.37 -10.25
N GLN A 480 15.53 -16.72 -11.06
CA GLN A 480 14.19 -16.16 -10.96
C GLN A 480 13.58 -16.40 -9.57
N ARG A 481 13.75 -17.60 -9.00
CA ARG A 481 13.26 -17.95 -7.67
C ARG A 481 13.89 -17.10 -6.56
N ILE A 482 15.21 -16.92 -6.60
CA ILE A 482 15.94 -16.09 -5.64
C ILE A 482 15.54 -14.62 -5.77
N ILE A 483 15.46 -14.11 -7.01
CA ILE A 483 15.10 -12.72 -7.29
C ILE A 483 13.68 -12.41 -6.81
N ILE A 484 12.70 -13.26 -7.12
CA ILE A 484 11.31 -13.07 -6.66
C ILE A 484 11.22 -13.01 -5.13
N TRP A 485 11.99 -13.83 -4.43
CA TRP A 485 12.02 -13.78 -2.96
C TRP A 485 12.64 -12.50 -2.41
N LEU A 486 13.73 -12.01 -3.01
CA LEU A 486 14.33 -10.74 -2.59
C LEU A 486 13.40 -9.56 -2.93
N ASP A 487 12.74 -9.60 -4.08
CA ASP A 487 11.78 -8.58 -4.54
C ASP A 487 10.42 -8.65 -3.82
N SER A 488 10.13 -9.70 -3.05
CA SER A 488 8.95 -9.78 -2.18
C SER A 488 9.19 -9.16 -0.80
N VAL A 489 10.37 -8.57 -0.58
CA VAL A 489 10.84 -8.14 0.74
C VAL A 489 11.07 -9.34 1.66
N CYS A 490 11.65 -10.41 1.09
CA CYS A 490 12.03 -11.63 1.78
C CYS A 490 10.89 -12.29 2.56
N GLN A 491 9.73 -12.50 1.94
CA GLN A 491 8.65 -13.25 2.58
C GLN A 491 9.01 -14.72 2.84
N PHE A 492 8.28 -15.32 3.78
CA PHE A 492 8.34 -16.76 4.04
C PHE A 492 7.00 -17.44 3.75
N TYR A 493 5.91 -16.91 4.31
CA TYR A 493 4.55 -17.43 4.15
C TYR A 493 3.76 -16.61 3.13
N GLY A 494 2.67 -17.18 2.62
CA GLY A 494 1.70 -16.54 1.73
C GLY A 494 0.26 -16.67 2.21
N VAL A 495 0.07 -16.98 3.49
CA VAL A 495 -1.21 -17.22 4.18
C VAL A 495 -1.11 -16.70 5.62
N TYR A 496 -2.24 -16.43 6.27
CA TYR A 496 -2.28 -15.93 7.65
C TYR A 496 -2.78 -16.98 8.65
N GLU A 497 -3.52 -17.98 8.16
CA GLU A 497 -4.18 -19.00 8.94
C GLU A 497 -3.16 -20.00 9.51
N LYS A 498 -3.33 -20.37 10.77
CA LYS A 498 -2.41 -21.27 11.50
C LYS A 498 -2.14 -22.59 10.75
N GLU A 499 -3.20 -23.23 10.26
CA GLU A 499 -3.10 -24.50 9.53
C GLU A 499 -2.42 -24.32 8.17
N GLY A 500 -2.73 -23.23 7.47
CA GLY A 500 -2.08 -22.88 6.21
C GLY A 500 -0.58 -22.63 6.40
N GLY A 501 -0.21 -21.87 7.44
CA GLY A 501 1.18 -21.62 7.80
C GLY A 501 1.93 -22.92 8.13
N ALA A 502 1.32 -23.81 8.94
CA ALA A 502 1.91 -25.11 9.25
C ALA A 502 2.13 -25.98 7.99
N THR A 503 1.16 -25.99 7.08
CA THR A 503 1.26 -26.67 5.78
C THR A 503 2.41 -26.10 4.94
N GLN A 504 2.50 -24.78 4.79
CA GLN A 504 3.58 -24.15 4.02
C GLN A 504 4.95 -24.37 4.65
N LEU A 505 5.06 -24.34 5.98
CA LEU A 505 6.31 -24.63 6.71
C LEU A 505 6.81 -26.06 6.44
N ALA A 506 5.89 -27.02 6.31
CA ALA A 506 6.20 -28.40 5.92
C ALA A 506 6.47 -28.57 4.41
N GLY A 507 6.44 -27.49 3.63
CA GLY A 507 6.63 -27.49 2.18
C GLY A 507 5.36 -27.82 1.39
N GLY A 508 4.19 -27.93 2.02
CA GLY A 508 2.91 -28.11 1.35
C GLY A 508 2.38 -26.83 0.69
N VAL A 509 1.29 -26.97 -0.08
CA VAL A 509 0.56 -25.84 -0.68
C VAL A 509 -0.62 -25.51 0.22
N ALA A 510 -0.78 -24.24 0.57
CA ALA A 510 -1.96 -23.73 1.25
C ALA A 510 -2.35 -22.39 0.63
N HIS A 511 -3.66 -22.20 0.42
CA HIS A 511 -4.25 -20.98 -0.11
C HIS A 511 -4.84 -20.15 1.04
N PRO A 512 -4.78 -18.81 0.95
CA PRO A 512 -5.45 -17.96 1.92
C PRO A 512 -6.97 -18.10 1.78
N THR A 513 -7.70 -17.93 2.87
CA THR A 513 -9.18 -18.05 2.86
C THR A 513 -9.82 -16.91 2.07
N LEU A 514 -9.20 -15.73 2.09
CA LEU A 514 -9.60 -14.57 1.30
C LEU A 514 -8.58 -14.33 0.20
N GLU A 515 -9.04 -14.34 -1.04
CA GLU A 515 -8.26 -13.97 -2.22
C GLU A 515 -8.83 -12.70 -2.85
#